data_AF-A0A7Z0J895-F1
#
_entry.id   AF-A0A7Z0J895-F1
#
_cell.length_a   1.000
_cell.length_b   1.000
_cell.length_c   1.000
_cell.angle_alpha   90.00
_cell.angle_beta   90.00
_cell.angle_gamma   90.00
#
_symmetry.space_group_name_H-M   'P 1'
#
loop_
_entity.id
_entity.type
_entity.pdbx_description
1 polymer ?
#
loop_
_entity_poly.entity_id
_entity_poly.type
_entity_poly.pdbx_seq_one_letter_code
_entity_poly.pdbx_strand_id
1 'polypeptide(L)'
;MQNEHAYRAIGTMGVVLVVIALALLPYREEPESSSLIIGILGVLLGVVGILGNYFQRPTGAAADLEGATGGESREVKDSHNTEKSHNTKDSHNTENSYNTNNSHNTKDSHNGRNSGLALVVVVALVVLAVVAALYLRDEQPATNQADEQPGEEGQEEDSAEPASEPNPNEATCDEPTPITRAGIDPRSATVVYTEGLGIVARCGPSVTYAKSDQQDLFDGVHVNVVCQIRDGYEVVDEANTTFPADYPRQSTVWNLIHDGRWVSDLYLSTPKVEGENPPEGYDLCDGLVLPPQ
;
A
#
# COMPACT_ATOMS: atom_id res chain seq x y z
N MET A 1 20.23 -23.39 -8.36
CA MET A 1 21.31 -22.39 -8.29
C MET A 1 21.50 -21.54 -9.55
N GLN A 2 20.99 -21.91 -10.75
CA GLN A 2 21.15 -21.04 -11.96
C GLN A 2 20.23 -19.79 -12.01
N ASN A 3 19.18 -19.72 -11.18
CA ASN A 3 18.20 -18.62 -11.27
C ASN A 3 18.61 -17.36 -10.50
N GLU A 4 19.48 -17.43 -9.49
CA GLU A 4 19.83 -16.26 -8.67
C GLU A 4 20.67 -15.22 -9.42
N HIS A 5 21.50 -15.66 -10.38
CA HIS A 5 22.27 -14.74 -11.23
C HIS A 5 21.38 -13.97 -12.22
N ALA A 6 20.24 -14.54 -12.63
CA ALA A 6 19.31 -13.88 -13.54
C ALA A 6 18.55 -12.72 -12.87
N TYR A 7 18.11 -12.90 -11.61
CA TYR A 7 17.39 -11.85 -10.88
C TYR A 7 18.29 -10.66 -10.51
N ARG A 8 19.57 -10.89 -10.18
CA ARG A 8 20.51 -9.79 -9.91
C ARG A 8 20.85 -8.98 -11.17
N ALA A 9 20.93 -9.61 -12.34
CA ALA A 9 21.19 -8.91 -13.60
C ALA A 9 20.02 -8.03 -14.05
N ILE A 10 18.78 -8.45 -13.78
CA ILE A 10 17.57 -7.69 -14.16
C ILE A 10 17.40 -6.46 -13.26
N GLY A 11 17.67 -6.60 -11.95
CA GLY A 11 17.59 -5.48 -11.00
C GLY A 11 18.59 -4.36 -11.31
N THR A 12 19.81 -4.70 -11.70
CA THR A 12 20.84 -3.69 -12.02
C THR A 12 20.56 -2.95 -13.32
N MET A 13 20.02 -3.62 -14.35
CA MET A 13 19.62 -2.94 -15.59
C MET A 13 18.47 -1.93 -15.38
N GLY A 14 17.51 -2.24 -14.50
CA GLY A 14 16.40 -1.34 -14.19
C GLY A 14 16.87 -0.03 -13.56
N VAL A 15 17.81 -0.09 -12.61
CA VAL A 15 18.38 1.10 -11.95
C VAL A 15 19.18 1.94 -12.93
N VAL A 16 19.97 1.32 -13.82
CA VAL A 16 20.75 2.03 -14.84
C VAL A 16 19.85 2.80 -15.81
N LEU A 17 18.72 2.21 -16.23
CA LEU A 17 17.77 2.89 -17.13
C LEU A 17 17.08 4.09 -16.47
N VAL A 18 16.74 4.01 -15.18
CA VAL A 18 16.17 5.14 -14.43
C VAL A 18 17.19 6.26 -14.27
N VAL A 19 18.44 5.93 -13.96
CA VAL A 19 19.53 6.91 -13.84
C VAL A 19 19.81 7.60 -15.18
N ILE A 20 19.82 6.87 -16.30
CA ILE A 20 19.98 7.46 -17.64
C ILE A 20 18.80 8.37 -17.97
N ALA A 21 17.56 7.97 -17.69
CA ALA A 21 16.38 8.79 -17.93
C ALA A 21 16.42 10.10 -17.12
N LEU A 22 16.85 10.04 -15.86
CA LEU A 22 17.00 11.23 -15.00
C LEU A 22 18.16 12.11 -15.44
N ALA A 23 19.27 11.53 -15.92
CA ALA A 23 20.43 12.27 -16.42
C ALA A 23 20.16 13.02 -17.75
N LEU A 24 19.15 12.59 -18.51
CA LEU A 24 18.74 13.24 -19.76
C LEU A 24 17.69 14.36 -19.55
N LEU A 25 17.06 14.46 -18.37
CA LEU A 25 16.09 15.52 -18.05
C LEU A 25 16.62 16.98 -18.18
N PRO A 26 17.87 17.31 -17.82
CA PRO A 26 18.36 18.69 -17.87
C PRO A 26 18.88 19.16 -19.24
N TYR A 27 18.96 18.31 -20.27
CA TYR A 27 19.40 18.69 -21.64
C TYR A 27 18.28 19.37 -22.47
N ARG A 28 17.29 19.98 -21.83
CA ARG A 28 15.95 20.26 -22.38
C ARG A 28 15.66 21.76 -22.39
N GLU A 29 16.10 22.49 -23.44
CA GLU A 29 15.81 23.93 -23.60
C GLU A 29 14.93 24.28 -24.82
N GLU A 30 14.23 23.34 -25.45
CA GLU A 30 13.23 23.69 -26.48
C GLU A 30 11.82 23.14 -26.19
N PRO A 31 10.81 24.01 -26.02
CA PRO A 31 9.50 23.67 -25.46
C PRO A 31 8.54 22.90 -26.38
N GLU A 32 8.86 22.70 -27.67
CA GLU A 32 7.91 22.13 -28.63
C GLU A 32 7.87 20.59 -28.71
N SER A 33 8.75 19.86 -28.02
CA SER A 33 8.80 18.38 -28.07
C SER A 33 8.16 17.67 -26.86
N SER A 34 7.40 18.38 -26.03
CA SER A 34 6.90 17.88 -24.74
C SER A 34 5.89 16.72 -24.85
N SER A 35 5.11 16.64 -25.94
CA SER A 35 4.05 15.62 -26.10
C SER A 35 4.58 14.23 -26.43
N LEU A 36 5.66 14.14 -27.23
CA LEU A 36 6.26 12.86 -27.62
C LEU A 36 6.92 12.16 -26.43
N ILE A 37 7.51 12.93 -25.52
CA ILE A 37 8.27 12.40 -24.38
C ILE A 37 7.34 11.89 -23.27
N ILE A 38 6.21 12.57 -23.02
CA ILE A 38 5.18 12.04 -22.11
C ILE A 38 4.62 10.72 -22.66
N GLY A 39 4.47 10.62 -23.99
CA GLY A 39 4.09 9.37 -24.66
C GLY A 39 5.11 8.25 -24.43
N ILE A 40 6.40 8.50 -24.64
CA ILE A 40 7.46 7.48 -24.46
C ILE A 40 7.59 7.07 -22.98
N LEU A 41 7.53 8.02 -22.05
CA LEU A 41 7.59 7.71 -20.62
C LEU A 41 6.38 6.89 -20.16
N GLY A 42 5.18 7.23 -20.66
CA GLY A 42 3.96 6.45 -20.41
C GLY A 42 4.04 5.03 -20.99
N VAL A 43 4.61 4.86 -22.18
CA VAL A 43 4.83 3.53 -22.78
C VAL A 43 5.86 2.72 -21.98
N LEU A 44 6.97 3.34 -21.55
CA LEU A 44 7.99 2.65 -20.75
C LEU A 44 7.44 2.22 -19.38
N LEU A 45 6.70 3.08 -18.70
CA LEU A 45 6.03 2.72 -17.44
C LEU A 45 4.97 1.64 -17.63
N GLY A 46 4.20 1.70 -18.72
CA GLY A 46 3.23 0.66 -19.08
C GLY A 46 3.88 -0.70 -19.35
N VAL A 47 5.01 -0.74 -20.06
CA VAL A 47 5.75 -1.98 -20.35
C VAL A 47 6.34 -2.56 -19.05
N VAL A 48 6.89 -1.74 -18.16
CA VAL A 48 7.39 -2.18 -16.85
C VAL A 48 6.26 -2.73 -15.98
N GLY A 49 5.08 -2.09 -15.96
CA GLY A 49 3.91 -2.59 -15.25
C GLY A 49 3.39 -3.93 -15.77
N ILE A 50 3.30 -4.10 -17.10
CA ILE A 50 2.86 -5.36 -17.72
C ILE A 50 3.85 -6.49 -17.45
N LEU A 51 5.15 -6.22 -17.54
CA LEU A 51 6.19 -7.22 -17.24
C LEU A 51 6.19 -7.59 -15.76
N GLY A 52 6.01 -6.63 -14.85
CA GLY A 52 5.88 -6.90 -13.40
C GLY A 52 4.74 -7.86 -13.09
N ASN A 53 3.60 -7.71 -13.76
CA ASN A 53 2.44 -8.58 -13.58
C ASN A 53 2.64 -9.98 -14.21
N TYR A 54 3.44 -10.07 -15.29
CA TYR A 54 3.79 -11.35 -15.92
C TYR A 54 4.70 -12.22 -15.05
N PHE A 55 5.54 -11.60 -14.21
CA PHE A 55 6.45 -12.29 -13.29
C PHE A 55 5.82 -12.61 -11.91
N GLN A 56 4.62 -12.12 -11.63
CA GLN A 56 3.86 -12.45 -10.41
C GLN A 56 2.93 -13.66 -10.56
N ARG A 57 2.93 -14.38 -11.69
CA ARG A 57 2.18 -15.64 -11.79
C ARG A 57 2.80 -16.71 -10.88
N PRO A 58 2.10 -17.18 -9.83
CA PRO A 58 2.57 -18.30 -9.04
C PRO A 58 2.66 -19.54 -9.93
N THR A 59 3.87 -20.09 -10.06
CA THR A 59 4.08 -21.42 -10.65
C THR A 59 3.81 -22.44 -9.55
N GLY A 60 2.54 -22.76 -9.32
CA GLY A 60 2.18 -23.75 -8.31
C GLY A 60 0.69 -23.92 -8.08
N ALA A 61 0.03 -24.63 -8.99
CA ALA A 61 -1.08 -25.53 -8.63
C ALA A 61 -1.36 -26.42 -9.85
N ALA A 62 -0.88 -27.65 -9.80
CA ALA A 62 -1.33 -28.71 -10.68
C ALA A 62 -2.82 -28.95 -10.44
N ALA A 63 -3.55 -29.12 -11.54
CA ALA A 63 -4.97 -29.41 -11.57
C ALA A 63 -5.24 -30.81 -11.00
N ASP A 64 -6.13 -30.90 -10.01
CA ASP A 64 -6.99 -32.05 -9.80
C ASP A 64 -8.41 -31.65 -10.22
N LEU A 65 -8.92 -32.34 -11.24
CA LEU A 65 -10.19 -32.07 -11.88
C LEU A 65 -10.96 -33.40 -12.00
N GLU A 66 -11.48 -33.87 -10.87
CA GLU A 66 -12.64 -34.77 -10.75
C GLU A 66 -13.73 -33.93 -10.07
N GLY A 67 -14.95 -33.74 -10.55
CA GLY A 67 -15.85 -34.69 -11.18
C GLY A 67 -17.13 -34.71 -10.32
N ALA A 68 -18.12 -33.86 -10.61
CA ALA A 68 -19.47 -34.05 -10.06
C ALA A 68 -20.52 -33.30 -10.90
N THR A 69 -21.28 -34.11 -11.62
CA THR A 69 -22.52 -33.86 -12.33
C THR A 69 -23.69 -33.51 -11.41
N GLY A 70 -24.62 -32.68 -11.89
CA GLY A 70 -26.05 -32.98 -11.73
C GLY A 70 -26.97 -31.89 -11.14
N GLY A 71 -27.98 -31.51 -11.92
CA GLY A 71 -29.26 -30.91 -11.48
C GLY A 71 -29.18 -29.43 -11.11
N GLU A 72 -30.17 -28.57 -11.32
CA GLU A 72 -31.58 -28.77 -11.62
C GLU A 72 -32.08 -27.43 -12.19
N SER A 73 -32.80 -27.51 -13.32
CA SER A 73 -33.45 -26.37 -13.94
C SER A 73 -34.62 -25.92 -13.05
N ARG A 74 -34.60 -24.66 -12.58
CA ARG A 74 -35.80 -23.99 -12.06
C ARG A 74 -36.00 -22.65 -12.76
N GLU A 75 -36.84 -22.75 -13.78
CA GLU A 75 -37.67 -21.70 -14.34
C GLU A 75 -38.56 -21.08 -13.25
N VAL A 76 -38.40 -19.79 -12.97
CA VAL A 76 -39.36 -19.01 -12.18
C VAL A 76 -39.73 -17.74 -12.94
N LYS A 77 -40.88 -17.87 -13.61
CA LYS A 77 -41.93 -16.89 -13.94
C LYS A 77 -41.67 -15.40 -13.73
N ASP A 78 -41.96 -14.69 -14.82
CA ASP A 78 -42.48 -13.32 -14.90
C ASP A 78 -43.56 -12.99 -13.84
N SER A 79 -43.53 -11.76 -13.33
CA SER A 79 -44.73 -10.91 -13.26
C SER A 79 -44.44 -9.46 -12.81
N HIS A 80 -44.75 -8.52 -13.72
CA HIS A 80 -45.48 -7.26 -13.53
C HIS A 80 -44.97 -6.13 -12.59
N ASN A 81 -44.58 -5.03 -13.24
CA ASN A 81 -45.22 -3.69 -13.22
C ASN A 81 -45.39 -2.96 -11.88
N THR A 82 -44.70 -1.82 -11.69
CA THR A 82 -45.35 -0.57 -11.25
C THR A 82 -44.52 0.70 -11.56
N GLU A 83 -45.18 1.61 -12.29
CA GLU A 83 -45.16 3.08 -12.19
C GLU A 83 -43.97 3.95 -12.64
N LYS A 84 -44.25 4.63 -13.77
CA LYS A 84 -43.89 6.01 -14.07
C LYS A 84 -44.07 6.93 -12.85
N SER A 85 -43.04 7.68 -12.49
CA SER A 85 -43.20 8.94 -11.76
C SER A 85 -42.86 10.12 -12.66
N HIS A 86 -43.57 11.21 -12.40
CA HIS A 86 -43.86 12.27 -13.32
C HIS A 86 -42.76 13.32 -13.43
N ASN A 87 -42.73 13.88 -14.64
CA ASN A 87 -42.13 15.13 -15.06
C ASN A 87 -42.48 16.30 -14.11
N THR A 88 -41.48 17.07 -13.66
CA THR A 88 -41.72 18.39 -13.07
C THR A 88 -40.89 19.45 -13.81
N LYS A 89 -41.66 20.28 -14.51
CA LYS A 89 -41.40 21.60 -15.10
C LYS A 89 -40.16 22.36 -14.60
N ASP A 90 -39.44 22.88 -15.60
CA ASP A 90 -39.12 24.30 -15.83
C ASP A 90 -39.32 25.28 -14.66
N SER A 91 -38.22 25.89 -14.24
CA SER A 91 -38.23 27.29 -13.78
C SER A 91 -37.03 28.03 -14.34
N HIS A 92 -37.33 28.97 -15.22
CA HIS A 92 -36.43 29.96 -15.79
C HIS A 92 -35.90 30.95 -14.73
N ASN A 93 -34.62 31.30 -14.92
CA ASN A 93 -34.03 32.65 -14.89
C ASN A 93 -33.92 33.44 -13.58
N THR A 94 -32.68 33.76 -13.20
CA THR A 94 -32.28 35.16 -12.94
C THR A 94 -30.84 35.41 -13.38
N GLU A 95 -30.68 36.34 -14.33
CA GLU A 95 -29.44 36.98 -14.75
C GLU A 95 -28.75 37.79 -13.63
N ASN A 96 -27.48 38.11 -13.92
CA ASN A 96 -26.65 39.22 -13.43
C ASN A 96 -25.82 39.01 -12.16
N SER A 97 -24.53 38.80 -12.37
CA SER A 97 -23.53 39.61 -11.67
C SER A 97 -22.32 39.87 -12.56
N TYR A 98 -22.16 41.15 -12.89
CA TYR A 98 -20.96 41.78 -13.44
C TYR A 98 -19.68 41.22 -12.82
N ASN A 99 -18.70 40.85 -13.65
CA ASN A 99 -17.32 40.78 -13.18
C ASN A 99 -16.42 41.68 -14.02
N THR A 100 -15.75 42.56 -13.29
CA THR A 100 -14.96 43.70 -13.71
C THR A 100 -13.61 43.29 -14.29
N ASN A 101 -13.24 43.93 -15.40
CA ASN A 101 -11.88 44.01 -15.90
C ASN A 101 -10.92 44.54 -14.82
N ASN A 102 -9.79 43.86 -14.62
CA ASN A 102 -8.48 44.50 -14.40
C ASN A 102 -7.36 43.44 -14.40
N SER A 103 -6.62 43.33 -15.50
CA SER A 103 -5.30 42.65 -15.50
C SER A 103 -4.21 43.69 -15.70
N HIS A 104 -3.50 44.01 -14.61
CA HIS A 104 -2.29 44.81 -14.64
C HIS A 104 -1.13 44.01 -15.23
N ASN A 105 -0.56 44.60 -16.26
CA ASN A 105 0.73 44.29 -16.87
C ASN A 105 1.86 44.42 -15.83
N THR A 106 2.71 43.40 -15.68
CA THR A 106 4.01 43.53 -15.00
C THR A 106 5.13 42.96 -15.85
N LYS A 107 6.21 43.75 -15.87
CA LYS A 107 7.35 43.75 -16.78
C LYS A 107 8.23 42.51 -16.62
N ASP A 108 8.79 42.13 -17.77
CA ASP A 108 9.97 41.29 -17.92
C ASP A 108 11.15 41.77 -17.08
N SER A 109 11.87 40.80 -16.50
CA SER A 109 13.21 41.00 -15.94
C SER A 109 14.01 39.71 -16.12
N HIS A 110 14.72 39.62 -17.24
CA HIS A 110 15.84 38.72 -17.44
C HIS A 110 17.01 39.12 -16.54
N ASN A 111 17.44 38.26 -15.62
CA ASN A 111 18.87 38.07 -15.35
C ASN A 111 19.13 36.78 -14.56
N GLY A 112 19.85 35.83 -15.17
CA GLY A 112 20.18 34.57 -14.50
C GLY A 112 20.90 33.53 -15.37
N ARG A 113 21.53 33.95 -16.48
CA ARG A 113 22.44 33.07 -17.23
C ARG A 113 23.74 33.01 -16.43
N ASN A 114 24.01 31.86 -15.80
CA ASN A 114 25.33 31.28 -15.44
C ASN A 114 25.22 30.18 -14.35
N SER A 115 24.04 29.92 -13.77
CA SER A 115 23.87 28.92 -12.70
C SER A 115 23.85 27.45 -13.17
N GLY A 116 23.53 27.19 -14.44
CA GLY A 116 23.38 25.81 -14.96
C GLY A 116 24.68 25.01 -15.01
N LEU A 117 25.81 25.66 -15.31
CA LEU A 117 27.09 24.97 -15.52
C LEU A 117 27.70 24.47 -14.20
N ALA A 118 27.46 25.18 -13.09
CA ALA A 118 27.90 24.75 -11.76
C ALA A 118 27.16 23.50 -11.28
N LEU A 119 25.86 23.41 -11.57
CA LEU A 119 25.03 22.26 -11.18
C LEU A 119 25.46 20.98 -11.92
N VAL A 120 25.75 21.07 -13.23
CA VAL A 120 26.16 19.93 -14.06
C VAL A 120 27.47 19.31 -13.57
N VAL A 121 28.43 20.14 -13.17
CA VAL A 121 29.72 19.64 -12.63
C VAL A 121 29.53 18.92 -11.29
N VAL A 122 28.65 19.42 -10.42
CA VAL A 122 28.36 18.77 -9.13
C VAL A 122 27.68 17.41 -9.34
N VAL A 123 26.67 17.33 -10.22
CA VAL A 123 25.99 16.05 -10.52
C VAL A 123 26.95 15.03 -11.11
N ALA A 124 27.80 15.44 -12.05
CA ALA A 124 28.80 14.54 -12.65
C ALA A 124 29.78 13.98 -11.60
N LEU A 125 30.22 14.80 -10.64
CA LEU A 125 31.10 14.34 -9.56
C LEU A 125 30.41 13.37 -8.59
N VAL A 126 29.13 13.59 -8.27
CA VAL A 126 28.36 12.68 -7.43
C VAL A 126 28.17 11.32 -8.10
N VAL A 127 27.85 11.29 -9.39
CA VAL A 127 27.73 10.03 -10.15
C VAL A 127 29.07 9.29 -10.16
N LEU A 128 30.18 9.98 -10.40
CA LEU A 128 31.53 9.39 -10.38
C LEU A 128 31.88 8.80 -9.00
N ALA A 129 31.52 9.49 -7.91
CA ALA A 129 31.75 9.02 -6.55
C ALA A 129 30.92 7.75 -6.23
N VAL A 130 29.65 7.70 -6.68
CA VAL A 130 28.79 6.52 -6.49
C VAL A 130 29.34 5.33 -7.29
N VAL A 131 29.74 5.53 -8.55
CA VAL A 131 30.34 4.47 -9.37
C VAL A 131 31.64 3.95 -8.74
N ALA A 132 32.50 4.84 -8.24
CA ALA A 132 33.74 4.46 -7.54
C ALA A 132 33.46 3.67 -6.25
N ALA A 133 32.46 4.09 -5.45
CA ALA A 133 32.08 3.39 -4.23
C ALA A 133 31.51 2.00 -4.51
N LEU A 134 30.76 1.83 -5.60
CA LEU A 134 30.26 0.52 -6.03
C LEU A 134 31.42 -0.37 -6.51
N TYR A 135 32.38 0.17 -7.26
CA TYR A 135 33.56 -0.58 -7.69
C TYR A 135 34.43 -1.06 -6.51
N LEU A 136 34.62 -0.21 -5.50
CA LEU A 136 35.40 -0.56 -4.31
C LEU A 136 34.70 -1.59 -3.41
N ARG A 137 33.38 -1.73 -3.49
CA ARG A 137 32.62 -2.68 -2.66
C ARG A 137 32.75 -4.13 -3.14
N ASP A 138 33.02 -4.35 -4.42
CA ASP A 138 33.23 -5.69 -4.99
C ASP A 138 34.61 -6.29 -4.63
N GLU A 139 35.54 -5.48 -4.12
CA GLU A 139 36.89 -5.92 -3.76
C GLU A 139 37.08 -6.30 -2.29
N GLN A 140 36.04 -6.35 -1.45
CA GLN A 140 36.20 -6.93 -0.11
C GLN A 140 36.23 -8.47 -0.20
N PRO A 141 37.40 -9.13 -0.02
CA PRO A 141 37.43 -10.57 0.08
C PRO A 141 36.67 -10.99 1.34
N ALA A 142 35.80 -11.99 1.20
CA ALA A 142 35.14 -12.64 2.32
C ALA A 142 36.21 -13.17 3.30
N THR A 143 36.46 -12.42 4.38
CA THR A 143 37.23 -12.91 5.51
C THR A 143 36.33 -13.86 6.27
N ASN A 144 36.48 -15.16 5.97
CA ASN A 144 35.92 -16.24 6.76
C ASN A 144 36.49 -16.15 8.17
N GLN A 145 35.71 -15.59 9.10
CA GLN A 145 35.99 -15.66 10.52
C GLN A 145 35.55 -17.05 10.98
N ALA A 146 36.45 -18.01 10.81
CA ALA A 146 36.42 -19.27 11.53
C ALA A 146 37.01 -19.00 12.92
N ASP A 147 36.16 -18.58 13.86
CA ASP A 147 36.52 -18.58 15.27
C ASP A 147 36.15 -19.95 15.85
N GLU A 148 37.21 -20.70 16.18
CA GLU A 148 37.21 -21.91 16.99
C GLU A 148 36.52 -21.66 18.33
N GLN A 149 35.44 -22.39 18.59
CA GLN A 149 34.84 -22.50 19.91
C GLN A 149 35.44 -23.74 20.60
N PRO A 150 36.18 -23.61 21.72
CA PRO A 150 36.68 -24.77 22.44
C PRO A 150 35.54 -25.42 23.21
N GLY A 151 35.51 -26.76 23.15
CA GLY A 151 34.51 -27.58 23.81
C GLY A 151 34.55 -27.48 25.33
N GLU A 152 33.38 -27.38 25.93
CA GLU A 152 33.11 -27.83 27.30
C GLU A 152 32.24 -29.08 27.21
N GLU A 153 32.87 -30.23 27.45
CA GLU A 153 32.20 -31.46 27.87
C GLU A 153 31.76 -31.27 29.34
N GLY A 154 30.47 -31.40 29.62
CA GLY A 154 29.99 -31.32 30.99
C GLY A 154 28.49 -31.58 31.15
N GLN A 155 28.18 -32.81 31.56
CA GLN A 155 26.98 -33.26 32.29
C GLN A 155 25.64 -33.32 31.56
N GLU A 156 25.41 -34.55 31.07
CA GLU A 156 24.14 -35.26 31.01
C GLU A 156 23.46 -35.25 32.41
N GLU A 157 22.46 -34.39 32.60
CA GLU A 157 21.48 -34.55 33.67
C GLU A 157 20.07 -34.44 33.06
N ASP A 158 19.46 -35.60 32.92
CA ASP A 158 18.07 -35.86 32.54
C ASP A 158 17.12 -35.19 33.54
N SER A 159 16.89 -33.89 33.33
CA SER A 159 15.82 -33.12 33.96
C SER A 159 14.94 -32.61 32.84
N ALA A 160 13.72 -33.14 32.76
CA ALA A 160 12.66 -32.65 31.90
C ALA A 160 12.55 -31.12 32.05
N GLU A 161 13.04 -30.42 31.02
CA GLU A 161 13.01 -28.98 30.91
C GLU A 161 11.53 -28.55 30.99
N PRO A 162 11.15 -27.73 31.97
CA PRO A 162 9.80 -27.18 31.99
C PRO A 162 9.66 -26.36 30.71
N ALA A 163 8.70 -26.74 29.86
CA ALA A 163 8.41 -26.07 28.61
C ALA A 163 8.52 -24.55 28.82
N SER A 164 9.54 -23.94 28.21
CA SER A 164 9.78 -22.51 28.30
C SER A 164 8.49 -21.80 27.91
N GLU A 165 7.90 -21.05 28.84
CA GLU A 165 6.69 -20.28 28.56
C GLU A 165 6.96 -19.42 27.31
N PRO A 166 6.06 -19.45 26.30
CA PRO A 166 6.26 -18.72 25.07
C PRO A 166 6.46 -17.24 25.41
N ASN A 167 7.52 -16.64 24.84
CA ASN A 167 7.82 -15.23 25.04
C ASN A 167 6.61 -14.41 24.59
N PRO A 168 5.91 -13.67 25.47
CA PRO A 168 4.69 -12.96 25.13
C PRO A 168 4.91 -11.83 24.11
N ASN A 169 6.17 -11.51 23.78
CA ASN A 169 6.55 -10.53 22.76
C ASN A 169 6.78 -11.14 21.37
N GLU A 170 6.73 -12.46 21.20
CA GLU A 170 6.83 -13.16 19.91
C GLU A 170 5.49 -13.70 19.43
N ALA A 171 4.38 -13.10 19.86
CA ALA A 171 3.07 -13.40 19.29
C ALA A 171 3.02 -12.88 17.85
N THR A 172 3.52 -13.67 16.90
CA THR A 172 3.15 -13.56 15.49
C THR A 172 1.64 -13.72 15.43
N CYS A 173 0.94 -12.85 14.70
CA CYS A 173 -0.45 -13.15 14.39
C CYS A 173 -0.44 -14.53 13.74
N ASP A 174 -1.11 -15.53 14.35
CA ASP A 174 -1.28 -16.81 13.69
C ASP A 174 -1.78 -16.54 12.28
N GLU A 175 -1.24 -17.29 11.31
CA GLU A 175 -1.55 -17.07 9.90
C GLU A 175 -3.07 -16.95 9.76
N PRO A 176 -3.54 -15.80 9.28
CA PRO A 176 -4.92 -15.44 9.49
C PRO A 176 -5.81 -16.43 8.76
N THR A 177 -6.63 -17.15 9.51
CA THR A 177 -7.63 -18.01 8.91
C THR A 177 -8.66 -17.10 8.26
N PRO A 178 -8.87 -17.15 6.93
CA PRO A 178 -9.83 -16.30 6.26
C PRO A 178 -11.20 -16.51 6.90
N ILE A 179 -11.74 -15.46 7.52
CA ILE A 179 -13.04 -15.51 8.20
C ILE A 179 -14.10 -15.54 7.11
N THR A 180 -14.39 -16.74 6.60
CA THR A 180 -15.47 -16.95 5.64
C THR A 180 -16.74 -17.25 6.43
N ARG A 181 -17.22 -16.27 7.20
CA ARG A 181 -18.53 -16.42 7.85
C ARG A 181 -19.61 -16.21 6.79
N ALA A 182 -20.45 -17.22 6.59
CA ALA A 182 -21.57 -17.11 5.68
C ALA A 182 -22.45 -15.90 6.08
N GLY A 183 -22.57 -14.93 5.17
CA GLY A 183 -23.50 -13.80 5.30
C GLY A 183 -22.90 -12.45 5.68
N ILE A 184 -21.56 -12.32 5.82
CA ILE A 184 -20.91 -11.00 5.91
C ILE A 184 -20.22 -10.72 4.58
N ASP A 185 -20.71 -9.71 3.86
CA ASP A 185 -20.14 -9.29 2.58
C ASP A 185 -19.03 -8.26 2.82
N PRO A 186 -17.75 -8.58 2.50
CA PRO A 186 -16.66 -7.63 2.70
C PRO A 186 -16.85 -6.35 1.87
N ARG A 187 -16.43 -5.22 2.43
CA ARG A 187 -16.46 -3.90 1.77
C ARG A 187 -15.06 -3.45 1.41
N SER A 188 -14.87 -2.99 0.18
CA SER A 188 -13.59 -2.42 -0.22
C SER A 188 -13.39 -1.06 0.42
N ALA A 189 -12.21 -0.86 0.98
CA ALA A 189 -11.68 0.43 1.39
C ALA A 189 -10.26 0.60 0.83
N THR A 190 -9.75 1.83 0.87
CA THR A 190 -8.38 2.16 0.47
C THR A 190 -7.64 2.74 1.66
N VAL A 191 -6.37 2.38 1.81
CA VAL A 191 -5.47 2.99 2.79
C VAL A 191 -5.13 4.41 2.36
N VAL A 192 -5.25 5.36 3.29
CA VAL A 192 -5.10 6.79 3.02
C VAL A 192 -4.33 7.51 4.12
N TYR A 193 -3.66 8.60 3.74
CA TYR A 193 -3.03 9.57 4.65
C TYR A 193 -1.95 8.98 5.56
N THR A 194 -1.18 8.02 5.06
CA THR A 194 -0.06 7.40 5.80
C THR A 194 1.26 8.15 5.65
N GLU A 195 1.25 9.33 5.00
CA GLU A 195 2.44 10.14 4.72
C GLU A 195 3.55 9.36 3.97
N GLY A 196 3.17 8.31 3.24
CA GLY A 196 4.09 7.40 2.55
C GLY A 196 4.83 6.41 3.47
N LEU A 197 4.57 6.43 4.78
CA LEU A 197 5.17 5.49 5.74
C LEU A 197 4.42 4.16 5.78
N GLY A 198 3.18 4.13 5.29
CA GLY A 198 2.28 3.00 5.45
C GLY A 198 1.74 2.87 6.87
N ILE A 199 0.87 1.89 7.07
CA ILE A 199 0.26 1.57 8.36
C ILE A 199 0.53 0.12 8.74
N VAL A 200 0.80 -0.03 10.03
CA VAL A 200 1.03 -1.33 10.65
C VAL A 200 -0.31 -1.96 10.99
N ALA A 201 -0.65 -3.05 10.30
CA ALA A 201 -1.76 -3.90 10.68
C ALA A 201 -1.44 -4.70 11.95
N ARG A 202 -2.44 -5.07 12.74
CA ARG A 202 -2.27 -5.68 14.06
C ARG A 202 -3.09 -6.95 14.24
N CYS A 203 -2.73 -7.76 15.22
CA CYS A 203 -3.49 -8.98 15.54
C CYS A 203 -4.80 -8.70 16.30
N GLY A 204 -5.09 -7.45 16.67
CA GLY A 204 -6.30 -7.06 17.39
C GLY A 204 -6.63 -5.57 17.30
N PRO A 205 -7.82 -5.16 17.78
CA PRO A 205 -8.37 -3.80 17.66
C PRO A 205 -7.77 -2.81 18.66
N SER A 206 -6.45 -2.86 18.87
CA SER A 206 -5.72 -1.93 19.73
C SER A 206 -4.25 -1.85 19.37
N VAL A 207 -3.63 -0.69 19.62
CA VAL A 207 -2.19 -0.49 19.45
C VAL A 207 -1.33 -1.33 20.40
N THR A 208 -1.93 -1.93 21.42
CA THR A 208 -1.27 -2.85 22.37
C THR A 208 -1.14 -4.27 21.82
N TYR A 209 -1.90 -4.64 20.80
CA TYR A 209 -1.73 -5.95 20.14
C TYR A 209 -0.44 -5.97 19.33
N ALA A 210 0.13 -7.17 19.22
CA ALA A 210 1.30 -7.41 18.40
C ALA A 210 1.08 -6.90 16.96
N LYS A 211 2.18 -6.42 16.38
CA LYS A 211 2.21 -6.02 14.98
C LYS A 211 2.11 -7.28 14.13
N SER A 212 1.40 -7.18 13.02
CA SER A 212 1.50 -8.18 11.96
C SER A 212 2.93 -8.26 11.46
N ASP A 213 3.41 -9.46 11.19
CA ASP A 213 4.68 -9.75 10.49
C ASP A 213 4.58 -9.50 8.99
N GLN A 214 3.37 -9.56 8.44
CA GLN A 214 3.08 -9.17 7.05
C GLN A 214 3.32 -7.68 6.80
N GLN A 215 3.68 -7.37 5.55
CA GLN A 215 4.05 -6.04 5.06
C GLN A 215 3.07 -4.94 5.46
N ASP A 216 3.63 -3.76 5.79
CA ASP A 216 2.89 -2.51 6.01
C ASP A 216 1.99 -2.17 4.82
N LEU A 217 0.82 -1.60 5.10
CA LEU A 217 -0.13 -1.20 4.06
C LEU A 217 0.12 0.26 3.69
N PHE A 218 0.47 0.53 2.44
CA PHE A 218 0.78 1.88 1.96
C PHE A 218 -0.45 2.60 1.41
N ASP A 219 -0.37 3.93 1.27
CA ASP A 219 -1.40 4.74 0.61
C ASP A 219 -1.78 4.17 -0.76
N GLY A 220 -3.09 4.08 -1.01
CA GLY A 220 -3.65 3.54 -2.25
C GLY A 220 -3.84 2.01 -2.26
N VAL A 221 -3.34 1.28 -1.26
CA VAL A 221 -3.61 -0.16 -1.13
C VAL A 221 -5.09 -0.39 -0.85
N HIS A 222 -5.72 -1.25 -1.67
CA HIS A 222 -7.09 -1.68 -1.44
C HIS A 222 -7.13 -2.83 -0.42
N VAL A 223 -8.02 -2.71 0.54
CA VAL A 223 -8.31 -3.75 1.53
C VAL A 223 -9.79 -4.07 1.53
N ASN A 224 -10.13 -5.30 1.90
CA ASN A 224 -11.51 -5.73 2.10
C ASN A 224 -11.80 -5.75 3.60
N VAL A 225 -12.61 -4.81 4.08
CA VAL A 225 -13.09 -4.72 5.45
C VAL A 225 -14.23 -5.71 5.64
N VAL A 226 -14.12 -6.59 6.62
CA VAL A 226 -15.13 -7.59 6.98
C VAL A 226 -16.13 -7.00 7.97
N CYS A 227 -15.64 -6.40 9.05
CA CYS A 227 -16.47 -5.81 10.10
C CYS A 227 -15.70 -4.73 10.89
N GLN A 228 -16.41 -4.00 11.76
CA GLN A 228 -15.85 -2.95 12.61
C GLN A 228 -16.05 -3.24 14.10
N ILE A 229 -15.06 -2.84 14.90
CA ILE A 229 -15.21 -2.59 16.35
C ILE A 229 -15.15 -1.08 16.54
N ARG A 230 -16.04 -0.52 17.35
CA ARG A 230 -16.21 0.94 17.48
C ARG A 230 -15.78 1.50 18.84
N ASP A 231 -15.56 0.62 19.80
CA ASP A 231 -15.05 0.85 21.15
C ASP A 231 -13.62 0.31 21.34
N GLY A 232 -12.83 0.27 20.25
CA GLY A 232 -11.43 -0.13 20.31
C GLY A 232 -10.53 0.94 20.94
N TYR A 233 -9.23 0.65 21.04
CA TYR A 233 -8.28 1.61 21.61
C TYR A 233 -8.16 2.84 20.70
N GLU A 234 -8.21 4.03 21.30
CA GLU A 234 -8.13 5.27 20.55
C GLU A 234 -6.77 5.45 19.87
N VAL A 235 -6.79 5.63 18.55
CA VAL A 235 -5.61 6.05 17.78
C VAL A 235 -5.71 7.53 17.54
N VAL A 236 -4.67 8.27 17.90
CA VAL A 236 -4.58 9.73 17.75
C VAL A 236 -3.37 10.05 16.86
N ASP A 237 -3.58 10.89 15.85
CA ASP A 237 -2.53 11.37 14.95
C ASP A 237 -2.73 12.87 14.67
N GLU A 238 -2.44 13.69 15.69
CA GLU A 238 -2.54 15.13 15.59
C GLU A 238 -1.52 15.74 14.64
N ALA A 239 -0.35 15.09 14.50
CA ALA A 239 0.80 15.59 13.76
C ALA A 239 0.65 15.46 12.24
N ASN A 240 -0.23 14.57 11.77
CA ASN A 240 -0.41 14.32 10.35
C ASN A 240 -0.97 15.54 9.62
N THR A 241 -0.15 16.07 8.72
CA THR A 241 -0.49 17.28 7.96
C THR A 241 -1.20 16.98 6.65
N THR A 242 -1.28 15.70 6.25
CA THR A 242 -1.94 15.26 5.02
C THR A 242 -3.45 15.09 5.17
N PHE A 243 -3.96 15.02 6.40
CA PHE A 243 -5.39 15.01 6.68
C PHE A 243 -6.08 16.29 6.19
N PRO A 244 -7.20 16.18 5.46
CA PRO A 244 -8.09 17.31 5.18
C PRO A 244 -8.54 18.03 6.47
N ALA A 245 -8.94 19.30 6.35
CA ALA A 245 -9.31 20.13 7.51
C ALA A 245 -10.52 19.58 8.30
N ASP A 246 -11.40 18.84 7.64
CA ASP A 246 -12.61 18.21 8.18
C ASP A 246 -12.42 16.73 8.53
N TYR A 247 -11.22 16.18 8.34
CA TYR A 247 -10.92 14.79 8.65
C TYR A 247 -10.61 14.62 10.14
N PRO A 248 -11.16 13.60 10.81
CA PRO A 248 -10.88 13.38 12.23
C PRO A 248 -9.40 13.05 12.44
N ARG A 249 -8.83 13.54 13.55
CA ARG A 249 -7.43 13.26 13.93
C ARG A 249 -7.31 12.13 14.95
N GLN A 250 -8.43 11.54 15.33
CA GLN A 250 -8.48 10.41 16.24
C GLN A 250 -9.62 9.47 15.85
N SER A 251 -9.49 8.19 16.19
CA SER A 251 -10.55 7.20 16.00
C SER A 251 -10.43 6.05 17.01
N THR A 252 -11.56 5.64 17.57
CA THR A 252 -11.71 4.39 18.35
C THR A 252 -12.17 3.23 17.47
N VAL A 253 -12.41 3.47 16.18
CA VAL A 253 -12.92 2.46 15.25
C VAL A 253 -11.75 1.66 14.67
N TRP A 254 -11.88 0.34 14.71
CA TRP A 254 -10.93 -0.61 14.14
C TRP A 254 -11.65 -1.51 13.15
N ASN A 255 -11.03 -1.73 12.00
CA ASN A 255 -11.56 -2.54 10.92
C ASN A 255 -10.81 -3.87 10.89
N LEU A 256 -11.57 -4.97 10.96
CA LEU A 256 -11.08 -6.30 10.64
C LEU A 256 -11.04 -6.42 9.13
N ILE A 257 -9.87 -6.68 8.56
CA ILE A 257 -9.72 -6.93 7.12
C ILE A 257 -9.75 -8.43 6.81
N HIS A 258 -9.99 -8.78 5.55
CA HIS A 258 -10.28 -10.16 5.11
C HIS A 258 -9.18 -11.18 5.44
N ASP A 259 -7.95 -10.70 5.62
CA ASP A 259 -6.80 -11.48 6.03
C ASP A 259 -6.65 -11.47 7.56
N GLY A 260 -7.74 -11.34 8.33
CA GLY A 260 -7.73 -11.49 9.79
C GLY A 260 -6.99 -10.41 10.59
N ARG A 261 -6.31 -9.46 9.93
CA ARG A 261 -5.60 -8.38 10.60
C ARG A 261 -6.53 -7.20 10.90
N TRP A 262 -6.09 -6.35 11.82
CA TRP A 262 -6.81 -5.15 12.26
C TRP A 262 -6.09 -3.89 11.83
N VAL A 263 -6.87 -2.93 11.34
CA VAL A 263 -6.38 -1.63 10.89
C VAL A 263 -7.26 -0.55 11.48
N SER A 264 -6.65 0.51 12.01
CA SER A 264 -7.42 1.65 12.51
C SER A 264 -8.18 2.32 11.37
N ASP A 265 -9.44 2.65 11.64
CA ASP A 265 -10.31 3.36 10.70
C ASP A 265 -9.74 4.72 10.31
N LEU A 266 -8.92 5.32 11.18
CA LEU A 266 -8.26 6.61 10.94
C LEU A 266 -7.46 6.65 9.63
N TYR A 267 -6.97 5.51 9.14
CA TYR A 267 -6.17 5.43 7.92
C TYR A 267 -6.86 4.68 6.78
N LEU A 268 -8.18 4.48 6.87
CA LEU A 268 -8.97 3.89 5.80
C LEU A 268 -9.95 4.91 5.23
N SER A 269 -10.27 4.77 3.94
CA SER A 269 -11.26 5.60 3.24
C SER A 269 -12.72 5.31 3.61
N THR A 270 -12.96 4.54 4.66
CA THR A 270 -14.29 4.24 5.22
C THR A 270 -14.98 5.51 5.72
N PRO A 271 -16.32 5.58 5.73
CA PRO A 271 -17.04 6.74 6.25
C PRO A 271 -16.74 6.99 7.74
N LYS A 272 -16.33 8.22 8.06
CA LYS A 272 -15.97 8.67 9.42
C LYS A 272 -17.20 9.13 10.20
N VAL A 273 -18.13 8.21 10.43
CA VAL A 273 -19.36 8.47 11.20
C VAL A 273 -19.08 8.19 12.67
N GLU A 274 -19.49 9.08 13.58
CA GLU A 274 -19.42 8.86 15.04
C GLU A 274 -20.60 8.01 15.55
N GLY A 275 -20.42 7.39 16.73
CA GLY A 275 -21.47 6.65 17.43
C GLY A 275 -21.26 5.13 17.46
N GLU A 276 -22.20 4.42 18.09
CA GLU A 276 -22.12 2.98 18.35
C GLU A 276 -22.42 2.11 17.13
N ASN A 277 -23.20 2.62 16.16
CA ASN A 277 -23.57 1.87 14.98
C ASN A 277 -22.59 2.13 13.83
N PRO A 278 -22.20 1.09 13.08
CA PRO A 278 -21.36 1.26 11.90
C PRO A 278 -22.14 1.99 10.78
N PRO A 279 -21.42 2.61 9.82
CA PRO A 279 -22.03 3.17 8.62
C PRO A 279 -22.80 2.12 7.82
N GLU A 280 -23.76 2.55 7.01
CA GLU A 280 -24.53 1.65 6.14
C GLU A 280 -23.60 0.76 5.31
N GLY A 281 -23.86 -0.56 5.35
CA GLY A 281 -23.09 -1.57 4.62
C GLY A 281 -21.89 -2.14 5.36
N TYR A 282 -21.55 -1.65 6.55
CA TYR A 282 -20.55 -2.26 7.43
C TYR A 282 -21.23 -2.96 8.60
N ASP A 283 -20.74 -4.14 8.98
CA ASP A 283 -21.23 -4.90 10.12
C ASP A 283 -20.35 -4.71 11.36
N LEU A 284 -20.92 -4.88 12.55
CA LEU A 284 -20.15 -4.95 13.80
C LEU A 284 -19.47 -6.32 13.93
N CYS A 285 -18.28 -6.37 14.54
CA CYS A 285 -17.56 -7.62 14.79
C CYS A 285 -18.09 -8.41 16.00
N ASP A 286 -19.31 -8.18 16.45
CA ASP A 286 -19.89 -8.80 17.65
C ASP A 286 -19.79 -10.34 17.59
N GLY A 287 -19.05 -10.91 18.55
CA GLY A 287 -18.83 -12.35 18.68
C GLY A 287 -17.91 -12.97 17.63
N LEU A 288 -17.21 -12.18 16.80
CA LEU A 288 -16.16 -12.68 15.88
C LEU A 288 -14.76 -12.63 16.50
N VAL A 289 -14.55 -11.74 17.46
CA VAL A 289 -13.26 -11.56 18.11
C VAL A 289 -13.30 -12.32 19.42
N LEU A 290 -12.71 -13.52 19.42
CA LEU A 290 -12.36 -14.13 20.69
C LEU A 290 -11.28 -13.25 21.34
N PRO A 291 -11.39 -12.94 22.64
CA PRO A 291 -10.31 -12.27 23.34
C PRO A 291 -9.01 -13.06 23.14
N PRO A 292 -7.85 -12.39 23.02
CA PRO A 292 -6.57 -13.09 22.97
C PRO A 292 -6.49 -14.03 24.18
N GLN A 293 -6.27 -15.33 23.91
CA GLN A 293 -6.07 -16.34 24.94
C GLN A 293 -4.66 -16.23 25.51
#